data_AF-A0A7X9A3U1-F1
#
_entry.id   AF-A0A7X9A3U1-F1
#
_cell.length_a   1.000
_cell.length_b   1.000
_cell.length_c   1.000
_cell.angle_alpha   90.00
_cell.angle_beta   90.00
_cell.angle_gamma   90.00
#
_symmetry.space_group_name_H-M   'P 1'
#
loop_
_entity.id
_entity.type
_entity.pdbx_description
1 polymer ?
#
loop_
_entity_poly.entity_id
_entity_poly.type
_entity_poly.pdbx_seq_one_letter_code
_entity_poly.pdbx_strand_id
1 'polypeptide(L)'
;MAKLVYGTRKFITFNNLNEVYETIGMLTKENYSQLRIEYNQLSGAWAKEGRIYIYSSPGKFLNPITSRFTAGRGRILYRVNCNDFIMDLIHNHGFNPIPQNSRGRTARVWPPSYNVGLSLVPQQYQADFIRGYNK
;
A
#
# COMPACT_ATOMS: atom_id res chain seq x y z
N MET A 1 -1.56 15.18 -2.11
CA MET A 1 -2.92 14.88 -2.62
C MET A 1 -2.85 13.59 -3.43
N ALA A 2 -3.77 12.66 -3.20
CA ALA A 2 -3.78 11.34 -3.85
C ALA A 2 -3.96 11.41 -5.37
N LYS A 3 -3.46 10.39 -6.09
CA LYS A 3 -3.58 10.21 -7.54
C LYS A 3 -4.55 9.08 -7.88
N LEU A 4 -5.09 9.09 -9.10
CA LEU A 4 -5.90 7.96 -9.62
C LEU A 4 -5.06 6.89 -10.29
N VAL A 5 -3.83 7.20 -10.68
CA VAL A 5 -2.96 6.32 -11.46
C VAL A 5 -1.58 6.26 -10.81
N TYR A 6 -1.08 5.04 -10.59
CA TYR A 6 0.24 4.78 -10.02
C TYR A 6 1.02 3.76 -10.84
N GLY A 7 2.33 3.97 -10.94
CA GLY A 7 3.25 3.07 -11.64
C GLY A 7 3.32 3.34 -13.14
N THR A 8 4.40 2.84 -13.75
CA THR A 8 4.59 2.88 -15.19
C THR A 8 3.47 2.13 -15.91
N ARG A 9 3.07 2.64 -17.09
CA ARG A 9 1.98 2.06 -17.90
C ARG A 9 0.65 1.91 -17.15
N LYS A 10 0.35 2.84 -16.22
CA LYS A 10 -0.91 2.88 -15.46
C LYS A 10 -1.17 1.60 -14.65
N PHE A 11 -0.13 1.12 -13.98
CA PHE A 11 -0.15 -0.18 -13.31
C PHE A 11 -1.32 -0.32 -12.32
N ILE A 12 -1.50 0.63 -11.40
CA ILE A 12 -2.73 0.72 -10.60
C ILE A 12 -3.55 1.89 -11.15
N THR A 13 -4.82 1.64 -11.48
CA THR A 13 -5.76 2.65 -11.94
C THR A 13 -7.04 2.53 -11.11
N PHE A 14 -7.35 3.59 -10.37
CA PHE A 14 -8.58 3.77 -9.62
C PHE A 14 -9.60 4.53 -10.47
N ASN A 15 -10.88 4.23 -10.32
CA ASN A 15 -11.94 4.92 -11.05
C ASN A 15 -12.18 6.34 -10.51
N ASN A 16 -11.97 6.53 -9.21
CA ASN A 16 -12.19 7.80 -8.51
C ASN A 16 -11.39 7.83 -7.19
N LEU A 17 -11.36 9.00 -6.54
CA LEU A 17 -10.64 9.18 -5.28
C LEU A 17 -11.29 8.41 -4.11
N ASN A 18 -12.59 8.13 -4.16
CA ASN A 18 -13.27 7.32 -3.15
C ASN A 18 -12.64 5.92 -3.07
N GLU A 19 -12.36 5.26 -4.20
CA GLU A 19 -11.66 3.96 -4.22
C GLU A 19 -10.22 4.05 -3.67
N VAL A 20 -9.53 5.17 -3.93
CA VAL A 20 -8.18 5.39 -3.41
C VAL A 20 -8.20 5.46 -1.89
N TYR A 21 -9.06 6.30 -1.32
CA TYR A 21 -9.15 6.46 0.13
C TYR A 21 -9.74 5.24 0.84
N GLU A 22 -10.66 4.50 0.21
CA GLU A 22 -11.10 3.19 0.73
C GLU A 22 -9.93 2.20 0.76
N THR A 23 -9.11 2.15 -0.28
CA THR A 23 -7.91 1.30 -0.30
C THR A 23 -6.92 1.71 0.79
N ILE A 24 -6.69 3.01 0.98
CA ILE A 24 -5.81 3.52 2.04
C ILE A 24 -6.35 3.08 3.42
N GLY A 25 -7.66 3.12 3.64
CA GLY A 25 -8.30 2.60 4.84
C GLY A 25 -8.00 1.12 5.08
N MET A 26 -8.16 0.28 4.05
CA MET A 26 -7.83 -1.16 4.13
C MET A 26 -6.37 -1.41 4.49
N LEU A 27 -5.45 -0.68 3.87
CA LEU A 27 -4.02 -0.79 4.13
C LEU A 27 -3.64 -0.27 5.52
N THR A 28 -4.35 0.74 6.03
CA THR A 28 -4.12 1.31 7.37
C THR A 28 -4.48 0.32 8.48
N LYS A 29 -5.49 -0.52 8.27
CA LYS A 29 -5.91 -1.53 9.25
C LYS A 29 -4.90 -2.67 9.43
N GLU A 30 -4.12 -2.98 8.38
CA GLU A 30 -3.17 -4.11 8.35
C GLU A 30 -3.77 -5.52 8.65
N ASN A 31 -5.09 -5.70 8.60
CA ASN A 31 -5.74 -7.01 8.84
C ASN A 31 -5.28 -8.10 7.85
N TYR A 32 -5.11 -7.73 6.58
CA TYR A 32 -4.89 -8.68 5.48
C TYR A 32 -3.69 -8.35 4.61
N SER A 33 -2.95 -7.29 4.93
CA SER A 33 -1.83 -6.84 4.12
C SER A 33 -0.71 -6.23 4.95
N GLN A 34 0.50 -6.23 4.38
CA GLN A 34 1.65 -5.51 4.92
C GLN A 34 2.41 -4.84 3.77
N LEU A 35 2.96 -3.67 4.04
CA LEU A 35 3.74 -2.91 3.08
C LEU A 35 5.23 -3.07 3.33
N ARG A 36 6.01 -3.23 2.26
CA ARG A 36 7.47 -3.42 2.31
C ARG A 36 8.16 -2.56 1.27
N ILE A 37 9.35 -2.10 1.61
CA ILE A 37 10.34 -1.61 0.65
C ILE A 37 11.53 -2.56 0.71
N GLU A 38 11.92 -3.11 -0.43
CA GLU A 38 13.12 -3.90 -0.62
C GLU A 38 14.17 -3.01 -1.31
N TYR A 39 15.24 -2.66 -0.60
CA TYR A 39 16.34 -1.84 -1.13
C TYR A 39 17.32 -2.71 -1.92
N ASN A 40 16.82 -3.38 -2.95
CA ASN A 40 17.57 -4.33 -3.76
C ASN A 40 18.76 -3.68 -4.50
N GLN A 41 18.77 -2.34 -4.60
CA GLN A 41 19.94 -1.57 -5.05
C GLN A 41 21.20 -1.80 -4.21
N LEU A 42 21.06 -2.10 -2.92
CA LEU A 42 22.17 -2.49 -2.03
C LEU A 42 22.69 -3.91 -2.33
N SER A 43 22.14 -4.58 -3.33
CA SER A 43 22.51 -5.92 -3.80
C SER A 43 22.58 -5.98 -5.33
N GLY A 44 22.74 -4.83 -6.01
CA GLY A 44 23.02 -4.75 -7.45
C GLY A 44 21.81 -4.53 -8.37
N ALA A 45 20.60 -4.39 -7.85
CA ALA A 45 19.43 -4.04 -8.66
C ALA A 45 19.40 -2.55 -9.03
N TRP A 46 18.69 -2.18 -10.09
CA TRP A 46 18.64 -0.79 -10.57
C TRP A 46 17.82 0.14 -9.68
N ALA A 47 16.91 -0.38 -8.85
CA ALA A 47 16.08 0.44 -7.97
C ALA A 47 15.58 -0.34 -6.75
N LYS A 48 15.09 0.40 -5.76
CA LYS A 48 14.26 -0.13 -4.66
C LYS A 48 12.90 -0.63 -5.19
N GLU A 49 12.32 -1.61 -4.51
CA GLU A 49 11.01 -2.16 -4.83
C GLU A 49 10.04 -2.02 -3.66
N GLY A 50 8.95 -1.29 -3.89
CA GLY A 50 7.79 -1.22 -3.01
C GLY A 50 6.83 -2.36 -3.33
N ARG A 51 6.45 -3.11 -2.29
CA ARG A 51 5.51 -4.23 -2.39
C ARG A 51 4.40 -4.17 -1.34
N ILE A 52 3.19 -4.52 -1.76
CA ILE A 52 2.09 -4.87 -0.88
C ILE A 52 2.06 -6.40 -0.80
N TYR A 53 2.26 -6.96 0.38
CA TYR A 53 2.08 -8.37 0.66
C TYR A 53 0.65 -8.61 1.12
N ILE A 54 -0.01 -9.61 0.53
CA ILE A 54 -1.41 -9.93 0.78
C ILE A 54 -1.48 -11.32 1.42
N TYR A 55 -2.24 -11.42 2.51
CA TYR A 55 -2.38 -12.64 3.33
C TYR A 55 -3.81 -13.19 3.35
N SER A 56 -4.73 -12.62 2.56
CA SER A 56 -6.12 -13.06 2.45
C SER A 56 -6.54 -13.32 1.00
N SER A 57 -7.75 -13.85 0.83
CA SER A 57 -8.39 -13.98 -0.48
C SER A 57 -8.69 -12.61 -1.12
N PRO A 58 -8.83 -12.54 -2.46
CA PRO A 58 -9.04 -11.28 -3.18
C PRO A 58 -10.30 -10.51 -2.79
N GLY A 59 -11.36 -11.19 -2.31
CA GLY A 59 -12.63 -10.55 -1.95
C GLY A 59 -12.55 -9.51 -0.81
N LYS A 60 -11.39 -9.37 -0.16
CA LYS A 60 -11.13 -8.36 0.87
C LYS A 60 -10.62 -7.02 0.31
N PHE A 61 -10.25 -6.95 -0.97
CA PHE A 61 -9.66 -5.77 -1.60
C PHE A 61 -10.49 -5.28 -2.79
N LEU A 62 -10.30 -4.03 -3.19
CA LEU A 62 -10.91 -3.46 -4.38
C LEU A 62 -10.23 -3.92 -5.67
N ASN A 63 -10.98 -3.90 -6.78
CA ASN A 63 -10.51 -4.32 -8.09
C ASN A 63 -9.21 -3.65 -8.57
N PRO A 64 -8.97 -2.34 -8.36
CA PRO A 64 -7.69 -1.70 -8.71
C PRO A 64 -6.46 -2.39 -8.09
N ILE A 65 -6.64 -3.02 -6.93
CA ILE A 65 -5.59 -3.75 -6.21
C ILE A 65 -5.57 -5.23 -6.60
N THR A 66 -6.74 -5.90 -6.60
CA THR A 66 -6.81 -7.35 -6.89
C THR A 66 -6.40 -7.68 -8.32
N SER A 67 -6.71 -6.81 -9.30
CA SER A 67 -6.28 -6.98 -10.70
C SER A 67 -4.76 -6.94 -10.90
N ARG A 68 -4.00 -6.56 -9.87
CA ARG A 68 -2.53 -6.50 -9.87
C ARG A 68 -1.88 -7.54 -8.98
N PHE A 69 -2.65 -8.51 -8.49
CA PHE A 69 -2.12 -9.62 -7.72
C PHE A 69 -1.21 -10.47 -8.60
N THR A 70 0.00 -10.69 -8.10
CA THR A 70 0.96 -11.66 -8.61
C THR A 70 1.22 -12.71 -7.54
N ALA A 71 1.73 -13.88 -7.93
CA ALA A 71 1.99 -14.97 -6.98
C ALA A 71 2.92 -14.52 -5.85
N GLY A 72 2.54 -14.81 -4.59
CA GLY A 72 3.38 -14.63 -3.42
C GLY A 72 4.38 -15.78 -3.22
N ARG A 73 5.05 -15.78 -2.07
CA ARG A 73 5.98 -16.84 -1.64
C ARG A 73 5.78 -17.15 -0.16
N GLY A 74 5.85 -18.43 0.20
CA GLY A 74 5.68 -18.87 1.59
C GLY A 74 4.27 -18.55 2.09
N ARG A 75 4.16 -17.79 3.19
CA ARG A 75 2.87 -17.38 3.78
C ARG A 75 2.17 -16.23 3.04
N ILE A 76 2.85 -15.60 2.08
CA ILE A 76 2.28 -14.51 1.29
C ILE A 76 1.47 -15.13 0.15
N LEU A 77 0.17 -14.85 0.09
CA LEU A 77 -0.70 -15.37 -0.96
C LEU A 77 -0.48 -14.61 -2.27
N TYR A 78 -0.48 -13.28 -2.20
CA TYR A 78 -0.29 -12.42 -3.36
C TYR A 78 0.64 -11.26 -3.07
N ARG A 79 1.20 -10.69 -4.14
CA ARG A 79 2.01 -9.47 -4.11
C ARG A 79 1.48 -8.47 -5.12
N VAL A 80 1.52 -7.19 -4.76
CA VAL A 80 1.36 -6.07 -5.68
C VAL A 80 2.63 -5.25 -5.65
N ASN A 81 3.29 -5.08 -6.80
CA ASN A 81 4.55 -4.34 -6.92
C ASN A 81 4.25 -2.96 -7.51
N CYS A 82 4.27 -1.91 -6.70
CA CYS A 82 4.02 -0.56 -7.17
C CYS A 82 4.75 0.46 -6.29
N ASN A 83 5.94 0.88 -6.76
CA ASN A 83 6.76 1.87 -6.06
C ASN A 83 6.01 3.18 -5.86
N ASP A 84 5.42 3.71 -6.93
CA ASP A 84 4.76 5.02 -6.91
C ASP A 84 3.65 5.08 -5.87
N PHE A 85 2.85 4.01 -5.75
CA PHE A 85 1.77 3.97 -4.77
C PHE A 85 2.30 3.91 -3.33
N ILE A 86 3.32 3.08 -3.07
CA ILE A 86 3.92 3.02 -1.73
C ILE A 86 4.62 4.32 -1.34
N MET A 87 5.28 4.99 -2.28
CA MET A 87 5.88 6.30 -2.02
C MET A 87 4.80 7.36 -1.76
N ASP A 88 3.64 7.29 -2.44
CA ASP A 88 2.52 8.17 -2.17
C ASP A 88 1.95 7.97 -0.76
N LEU A 89 1.78 6.71 -0.33
CA LEU A 89 1.38 6.39 1.05
C LEU A 89 2.32 7.01 2.08
N ILE A 90 3.63 6.92 1.85
CA ILE A 90 4.65 7.46 2.77
C ILE A 90 4.63 8.99 2.78
N HIS A 91 4.65 9.62 1.61
CA HIS A 91 4.79 11.07 1.52
C HIS A 91 3.49 11.83 1.82
N ASN A 92 2.33 11.23 1.58
CA ASN A 92 1.04 11.93 1.62
C ASN A 92 0.03 11.37 2.61
N HIS A 93 0.21 10.14 3.12
CA HIS A 93 -0.80 9.46 3.95
C HIS A 93 -0.26 8.97 5.30
N GLY A 94 0.89 9.47 5.74
CA GLY A 94 1.43 9.26 7.09
C GLY A 94 2.00 7.87 7.33
N PHE A 95 2.23 7.07 6.29
CA PHE A 95 2.91 5.79 6.41
C PHE A 95 4.40 5.99 6.66
N ASN A 96 5.00 5.17 7.51
CA ASN A 96 6.38 5.34 7.94
C ASN A 96 7.25 4.10 7.67
N PRO A 97 8.29 4.18 6.82
CA PRO A 97 9.23 3.09 6.62
C PRO A 97 10.17 2.90 7.81
N ILE A 98 10.19 1.69 8.39
CA ILE A 98 11.08 1.28 9.47
C ILE A 98 11.99 0.15 8.98
N PRO A 99 13.34 0.34 8.93
CA PRO A 99 14.30 -0.70 8.58
C PRO A 99 14.13 -1.97 9.44
N GLN A 100 14.30 -3.14 8.83
CA GLN A 100 14.07 -4.44 9.48
C GLN A 100 15.36 -5.19 9.82
N ASN A 101 16.50 -4.70 9.34
CA ASN A 101 17.81 -5.25 9.67
C ASN A 101 18.85 -4.12 9.72
N SER A 102 19.94 -4.37 10.43
CA SER A 102 21.08 -3.44 10.55
C SER A 102 21.73 -3.09 9.20
N ARG A 103 21.51 -3.92 8.17
CA ARG A 103 22.01 -3.68 6.81
C ARG A 103 21.07 -2.82 5.96
N GLY A 104 19.90 -2.43 6.46
CA GLY A 104 18.93 -1.58 5.75
C GLY A 104 18.39 -2.16 4.44
N ARG A 105 18.51 -3.47 4.19
CA ARG A 105 18.12 -4.07 2.89
C ARG A 105 16.62 -4.15 2.69
N THR A 106 15.86 -4.13 3.78
CA THR A 106 14.40 -4.12 3.75
C THR A 106 13.85 -3.19 4.82
N ALA A 107 12.76 -2.49 4.51
CA ALA A 107 11.96 -1.74 5.48
C ALA A 107 10.53 -2.24 5.47
N ARG A 108 9.91 -2.30 6.65
CA ARG A 108 8.45 -2.40 6.79
C ARG A 108 7.89 -1.00 6.74
N VAL A 109 6.84 -0.80 5.95
CA VAL A 109 6.14 0.48 5.90
C VAL A 109 4.93 0.35 6.82
N TRP A 110 5.00 1.00 7.98
CA TRP A 110 3.94 0.94 8.99
C TRP A 110 2.86 1.98 8.68
N PRO A 111 1.58 1.62 8.81
CA PRO A 111 0.50 2.58 8.69
C PRO A 111 0.49 3.56 9.86
N PRO A 112 -0.11 4.75 9.69
CA PRO A 112 -0.43 5.61 10.82
C PRO A 112 -1.49 4.96 11.73
N SER A 113 -1.65 5.48 12.95
CA SER A 113 -2.83 5.14 13.77
C SER A 113 -4.11 5.57 13.04
N TYR A 114 -5.25 4.94 13.36
CA TYR A 114 -6.54 5.27 12.74
C TYR A 114 -6.85 6.77 12.75
N ASN A 115 -6.73 7.42 13.90
CA ASN A 115 -7.03 8.86 14.04
C ASN A 115 -6.09 9.73 13.20
N VAL A 116 -4.79 9.39 13.15
CA VAL A 116 -3.82 10.11 12.32
C VAL A 116 -4.13 9.90 10.84
N GLY A 117 -4.36 8.65 10.41
CA GLY A 117 -4.71 8.32 9.03
C GLY A 117 -5.97 9.06 8.58
N LEU A 118 -7.04 9.01 9.38
CA LEU A 118 -8.30 9.70 9.09
C LEU A 118 -8.13 11.22 9.00
N SER A 119 -7.31 11.83 9.87
CA SER A 119 -7.06 13.27 9.86
C SER A 119 -6.33 13.76 8.60
N LEU A 120 -5.58 12.88 7.93
CA LEU A 120 -4.88 13.17 6.67
C LEU A 120 -5.78 12.97 5.44
N VAL A 121 -7.00 12.45 5.61
CA VAL A 121 -7.97 12.24 4.52
C VAL A 121 -8.87 13.49 4.38
N PRO A 122 -9.02 14.04 3.16
CA PRO A 122 -9.97 15.13 2.93
C PRO A 122 -11.38 14.76 3.38
N GLN A 123 -12.09 15.69 4.00
CA GLN A 123 -13.38 15.45 4.67
C GLN A 123 -14.38 14.66 3.79
N GLN A 124 -14.48 15.00 2.50
CA GLN A 124 -15.38 14.34 1.55
C GLN A 124 -15.07 12.86 1.28
N TYR A 125 -13.90 12.35 1.67
CA TYR A 125 -13.49 10.94 1.48
C TYR A 125 -13.27 10.19 2.81
N GLN A 126 -13.53 10.82 3.96
CA GLN A 126 -13.36 10.18 5.26
C GLN A 126 -14.27 8.95 5.41
N ALA A 127 -15.51 9.01 4.90
CA ALA A 127 -16.42 7.86 4.91
C ALA A 127 -15.87 6.66 4.11
N ASP A 128 -15.17 6.91 3.01
CA ASP A 128 -14.55 5.85 2.20
C ASP A 128 -13.36 5.22 2.92
N PHE A 129 -12.50 6.03 3.54
CA PHE A 129 -11.42 5.54 4.40
C PHE A 129 -11.97 4.66 5.53
N ILE A 130 -13.01 5.11 6.23
CA ILE A 130 -13.65 4.36 7.31
C ILE A 130 -14.22 3.04 6.79
N ARG A 131 -14.90 3.07 5.63
CA ARG A 131 -15.41 1.86 4.96
C ARG A 131 -14.29 0.85 4.69
N GLY A 132 -13.14 1.33 4.20
CA GLY A 132 -11.97 0.49 3.97
C GLY A 132 -11.35 -0.06 5.24
N TYR A 133 -11.22 0.77 6.28
CA TYR A 133 -10.64 0.38 7.58
C TYR A 133 -11.45 -0.71 8.30
N ASN A 134 -12.76 -0.78 8.06
CA ASN A 134 -13.69 -1.71 8.70
C ASN A 134 -13.93 -3.02 7.92
N LYS A 135 -13.15 -3.34 6.88
CA LYS A 135 -13.27 -4.60 6.11
C LYS A 135 -12.54 -5.82 6.71
#